data_AF-A0A5B7R7B6-F1
#
_entry.id   AF-A0A5B7R7B6-F1
#
_cell.length_a   1.000
_cell.length_b   1.000
_cell.length_c   1.000
_cell.angle_alpha   90.00
_cell.angle_beta   90.00
_cell.angle_gamma   90.00
#
_symmetry.space_group_name_H-M   'P 1'
#
loop_
_entity.id
_entity.type
_entity.pdbx_description
1 polymer ?
#
loop_
_entity_poly.entity_id
_entity_poly.type
_entity_poly.pdbx_seq_one_letter_code
_entity_poly.pdbx_strand_id
1 'polypeptide(L)'
;MAMKGMDVEAGRQASQQINQGSQELETLTGRMTQVIDGFDWIGPDADRTRETWKGDYVTMLQRVTQSLQEFSTLINTQAQEQEQVSN
;
A
#
# COMPACT_ATOMS: atom_id res chain seq x y z
N MET A 1 -9.03 10.55 -33.68
CA MET A 1 -9.76 9.36 -33.20
C MET A 1 -9.21 9.02 -31.83
N ALA A 2 -10.07 8.95 -30.81
CA ALA A 2 -9.62 8.67 -29.44
C ALA A 2 -9.15 7.22 -29.35
N MET A 3 -7.94 7.00 -28.83
CA MET A 3 -7.46 5.65 -28.52
C MET A 3 -8.40 5.07 -27.45
N LYS A 4 -9.12 4.00 -27.78
CA LYS A 4 -10.04 3.33 -26.85
C LYS A 4 -9.33 2.08 -26.35
N GLY A 5 -8.62 2.21 -25.22
CA GLY A 5 -7.80 1.15 -24.63
C GLY A 5 -6.78 1.75 -23.66
N MET A 6 -6.17 0.90 -22.83
CA MET A 6 -5.08 1.31 -21.95
C MET A 6 -3.75 1.38 -22.72
N ASP A 7 -2.93 2.38 -22.44
CA ASP A 7 -1.50 2.34 -22.77
C ASP A 7 -0.85 1.27 -21.89
N VAL A 8 -0.50 0.12 -22.49
CA VAL A 8 0.01 -1.07 -21.79
C VAL A 8 1.28 -0.76 -21.01
N GLU A 9 2.19 0.04 -21.59
CA GLU A 9 3.46 0.36 -20.96
C GLU A 9 3.24 1.32 -19.79
N ALA A 10 2.41 2.36 -19.97
CA ALA A 10 2.04 3.25 -18.88
C ALA A 10 1.30 2.50 -17.75
N GLY A 11 0.43 1.54 -18.08
CA GLY A 11 -0.25 0.67 -17.11
C GLY A 11 0.72 -0.19 -16.30
N ARG A 12 1.69 -0.83 -16.97
CA ARG A 12 2.77 -1.59 -16.30
C ARG A 12 3.57 -0.70 -15.36
N GLN A 13 4.00 0.47 -15.81
CA GLN A 13 4.75 1.42 -14.98
C GLN A 13 3.94 1.89 -13.77
N ALA A 14 2.65 2.22 -13.96
CA ALA A 14 1.77 2.60 -12.88
C ALA A 14 1.61 1.47 -11.85
N SER A 15 1.41 0.22 -12.30
CA SER A 15 1.30 -0.93 -11.39
C SER A 15 2.55 -1.11 -10.53
N GLN A 16 3.75 -0.97 -11.12
CA GLN A 16 5.02 -1.07 -10.39
C GLN A 16 5.17 0.04 -9.35
N GLN A 17 4.86 1.28 -9.71
CA GLN A 17 4.93 2.42 -8.80
C GLN A 17 3.96 2.28 -7.61
N ILE A 18 2.73 1.81 -7.87
CA ILE A 18 1.74 1.57 -6.81
C ILE A 18 2.20 0.45 -5.87
N ASN A 19 2.75 -0.64 -6.42
CA ASN A 19 3.29 -1.73 -5.60
C ASN A 19 4.46 -1.24 -4.74
N GLN A 20 5.40 -0.48 -5.31
CA GLN A 20 6.51 0.12 -4.60
C GLN A 20 6.02 1.01 -3.44
N GLY A 21 5.05 1.88 -3.70
CA GLY A 21 4.44 2.72 -2.66
C GLY A 21 3.78 1.92 -1.53
N SER A 22 3.18 0.77 -1.84
CA SER A 22 2.60 -0.11 -0.82
C SER A 22 3.67 -0.67 0.15
N GLN A 23 4.84 -1.05 -0.38
CA GLN A 23 5.97 -1.60 0.39
C GLN A 23 6.64 -0.49 1.24
N GLU A 24 6.71 0.72 0.70
CA GLU A 24 7.19 1.89 1.44
C GLU A 24 6.26 2.24 2.60
N LEU A 25 4.93 2.16 2.39
CA LEU A 25 3.95 2.37 3.45
C LEU A 25 4.05 1.32 4.56
N GLU A 26 4.25 0.05 4.20
CA GLU A 26 4.48 -1.03 5.15
C GLU A 26 5.75 -0.78 5.99
N THR A 27 6.86 -0.44 5.32
CA THR A 27 8.13 -0.11 5.97
C THR A 27 8.00 1.11 6.89
N LEU A 28 7.28 2.14 6.45
CA LEU A 28 7.01 3.33 7.25
C LEU A 28 6.18 2.98 8.50
N THR A 29 5.16 2.14 8.36
CA THR A 29 4.32 1.65 9.47
C THR A 29 5.16 0.93 10.53
N GLY A 30 6.10 0.08 10.10
CA GLY A 30 7.05 -0.58 11.00
C GLY A 30 7.94 0.42 11.75
N ARG A 31 8.52 1.39 11.04
CA ARG A 31 9.36 2.45 11.66
C ARG A 31 8.59 3.29 12.67
N MET A 32 7.36 3.71 12.34
CA MET A 32 6.51 4.47 13.27
C MET A 32 6.18 3.67 14.53
N THR A 33 5.92 2.37 14.38
CA THR A 33 5.68 1.47 15.52
C THR A 33 6.91 1.38 16.43
N GLN A 34 8.12 1.25 15.86
CA GLN A 34 9.36 1.26 16.64
C GLN A 34 9.59 2.57 17.39
N VAL A 35 9.25 3.71 16.77
CA VAL A 35 9.34 5.01 17.44
C VAL A 35 8.38 5.08 18.62
N ILE A 36 7.14 4.61 18.47
CA ILE A 36 6.13 4.63 19.53
C ILE A 36 6.48 3.69 20.69
N ASP A 37 7.08 2.54 20.38
CA ASP A 37 7.52 1.57 21.39
C ASP A 37 8.87 1.95 22.02
N GLY A 38 9.65 2.87 21.42
CA GLY A 38 11.07 3.05 21.70
C GLY A 38 11.46 4.11 22.73
N PHE A 39 10.51 4.88 23.29
CA PHE A 39 10.81 5.87 24.33
C PHE A 39 10.23 5.47 25.69
N ASP A 40 10.91 5.91 26.76
CA ASP A 40 10.52 5.63 28.14
C ASP A 40 9.22 6.34 28.51
N TRP A 41 8.11 5.61 28.43
CA TRP A 41 6.80 6.05 28.86
C TRP A 41 6.01 4.89 29.44
N ILE A 42 5.71 4.98 30.74
CA ILE A 42 5.11 3.93 31.55
C ILE A 42 3.83 4.46 32.19
N GLY A 43 2.81 3.61 32.25
CA GLY A 43 1.54 3.89 32.92
C GLY A 43 0.34 3.61 32.00
N PRO A 44 -0.88 3.70 32.55
CA PRO A 44 -2.10 3.30 31.83
C PRO A 44 -2.33 4.05 30.53
N ASP A 45 -1.95 5.33 30.45
CA ASP A 45 -2.07 6.13 29.23
C ASP A 45 -1.09 5.67 28.15
N ALA A 46 0.12 5.26 28.56
CA ALA A 46 1.13 4.73 27.66
C ALA A 46 0.66 3.41 27.03
N ASP A 47 0.08 2.54 27.86
CA ASP A 47 -0.50 1.27 27.42
C ASP A 47 -1.66 1.51 26.45
N ARG A 48 -2.60 2.40 26.81
CA ARG A 48 -3.73 2.77 25.96
C ARG A 48 -3.29 3.33 24.61
N THR A 49 -2.30 4.22 24.58
CA THR A 49 -1.81 4.78 23.32
C THR A 49 -1.14 3.73 22.43
N ARG A 50 -0.35 2.81 23.01
CA ARG A 50 0.26 1.71 22.25
C ARG A 50 -0.79 0.72 21.73
N GLU A 51 -1.81 0.44 22.52
CA GLU A 51 -2.95 -0.38 22.11
C GLU A 51 -3.74 0.28 20.98
N THR A 52 -4.10 1.57 21.10
CA THR A 52 -4.77 2.32 20.03
C THR A 52 -3.92 2.37 18.77
N TRP A 53 -2.60 2.57 18.89
CA TRP A 53 -1.69 2.52 17.75
C TRP A 53 -1.74 1.19 17.00
N LYS A 54 -1.55 0.09 17.73
CA LYS A 54 -1.49 -1.25 17.14
C LYS A 54 -2.86 -1.74 16.68
N GLY A 55 -3.92 -1.40 17.40
CA GLY A 55 -5.29 -1.84 17.12
C GLY A 55 -5.95 -1.07 15.98
N ASP A 56 -5.90 0.26 16.01
CA ASP A 56 -6.64 1.09 15.07
C ASP A 56 -5.76 1.51 13.91
N TYR A 57 -4.66 2.21 14.19
CA TYR A 57 -3.86 2.85 13.15
C TYR A 57 -3.05 1.86 12.30
N VAL A 58 -2.35 0.90 12.92
CA VAL A 58 -1.62 -0.14 12.17
C VAL A 58 -2.58 -0.97 11.32
N THR A 59 -3.74 -1.36 11.86
CA THR A 59 -4.76 -2.08 11.09
C THR A 59 -5.26 -1.28 9.89
N MET A 60 -5.53 0.03 10.06
CA MET A 60 -5.93 0.90 8.94
C MET A 60 -4.83 1.01 7.88
N LEU A 61 -3.57 1.18 8.28
CA LEU A 61 -2.43 1.26 7.36
C LEU A 61 -2.24 -0.04 6.59
N GLN A 62 -2.35 -1.20 7.25
CA GLN A 62 -2.31 -2.51 6.60
C GLN A 62 -3.41 -2.67 5.56
N ARG A 63 -4.64 -2.23 5.85
CA ARG A 63 -5.74 -2.24 4.87
C ARG A 63 -5.46 -1.37 3.65
N VAL A 64 -4.82 -0.21 3.85
CA VAL A 64 -4.40 0.66 2.74
C VAL A 64 -3.31 0.00 1.91
N THR A 65 -2.26 -0.54 2.56
CA THR A 65 -1.20 -1.30 1.88
C THR A 65 -1.79 -2.43 1.03
N GLN A 66 -2.68 -3.24 1.61
CA GLN A 66 -3.32 -4.34 0.90
C GLN A 66 -4.14 -3.84 -0.31
N SER A 67 -4.95 -2.80 -0.12
CA SER A 67 -5.73 -2.20 -1.22
C SER A 67 -4.84 -1.71 -2.37
N LEU A 68 -3.66 -1.14 -2.06
CA LEU A 68 -2.71 -0.71 -3.09
C LEU A 68 -2.09 -1.90 -3.84
N GLN A 69 -1.76 -2.99 -3.14
CA GLN A 69 -1.24 -4.22 -3.77
C GLN A 69 -2.28 -4.87 -4.69
N GLU A 70 -3.53 -4.95 -4.24
CA GLU A 70 -4.65 -5.46 -5.03
C GLU A 70 -4.88 -4.61 -6.28
N PHE A 71 -4.86 -3.27 -6.12
CA PHE A 71 -5.05 -2.35 -7.25
C PHE A 71 -3.88 -2.39 -8.25
N SER A 72 -2.64 -2.49 -7.77
CA SER A 72 -1.47 -2.70 -8.62
C SER A 72 -1.61 -3.98 -9.46
N THR A 73 -2.02 -5.07 -8.81
CA THR A 73 -2.24 -6.36 -9.48
C THR A 73 -3.31 -6.23 -10.57
N LEU A 74 -4.43 -5.58 -10.25
CA LEU A 74 -5.52 -5.34 -11.20
C LEU A 74 -5.05 -4.59 -12.45
N ILE A 75 -4.31 -3.49 -12.28
CA ILE A 75 -3.80 -2.70 -13.42
C ILE A 75 -2.86 -3.56 -14.27
N ASN A 76 -1.95 -4.30 -13.65
CA ASN A 76 -1.02 -5.16 -14.37
C ASN A 76 -1.75 -6.26 -15.17
N THR A 77 -2.79 -6.88 -14.58
CA THR A 77 -3.64 -7.85 -15.28
C THR A 77 -4.34 -7.22 -16.48
N GLN A 78 -4.95 -6.04 -16.32
CA GLN A 78 -5.59 -5.34 -17.44
C GLN A 78 -4.59 -4.98 -18.55
N ALA A 79 -3.33 -4.68 -18.20
CA ALA A 79 -2.29 -4.38 -19.18
C ALA A 79 -1.92 -5.61 -20.00
N GLN A 80 -1.82 -6.76 -19.35
CA GLN A 80 -1.56 -8.04 -20.01
C GLN A 80 -2.72 -8.45 -20.92
N GLU A 81 -3.96 -8.31 -20.46
CA GLU A 81 -5.15 -8.60 -21.26
C GLU A 81 -5.23 -7.68 -22.50
N GLN A 82 -4.97 -6.38 -22.33
CA GLN A 82 -4.95 -5.42 -23.43
C GLN A 82 -3.85 -5.76 -24.46
N GLU A 83 -2.67 -6.18 -24.02
CA GLU A 83 -1.58 -6.63 -24.90
C GLU A 83 -1.94 -7.89 -25.69
N GLN A 84 -2.69 -8.82 -25.08
CA GLN A 84 -3.13 -10.05 -25.75
C GLN A 84 -4.22 -9.80 -26.80
N VAL A 85 -5.14 -8.86 -26.55
CA VAL A 85 -6.25 -8.54 -27.46
C VAL A 85 -5.85 -7.55 -28.56
N SER A 86 -4.82 -6.73 -28.33
CA SER A 86 -4.37 -5.71 -29.29
C SER A 86 -3.23 -6.18 -30.21
N ASN A 87 -2.70 -7.38 -30.00
CA ASN A 87 -1.79 -8.08 -30.90
C ASN A 87 -2.57 -9.00 -31.86
#